data_AF-R1C0W2-F1
#
_entry.id   AF-R1C0W2-F1
#
_cell.length_a   1.000
_cell.length_b   1.000
_cell.length_c   1.000
_cell.angle_alpha   90.00
_cell.angle_beta   90.00
_cell.angle_gamma   90.00
#
_symmetry.space_group_name_H-M   'P 1'
#
loop_
_entity.id
_entity.type
_entity.pdbx_description
1 polymer ?
#
loop_
_entity_poly.entity_id
_entity_poly.type
_entity_poly.pdbx_seq_one_letter_code
_entity_poly.pdbx_strand_id
1 'polypeptide(L)'
;MADTLIYVPTNNCARVMIFLRLNGLEHEVSIKSPFDYGGLDTDAYRAINPMAKLPALITSAGDTVFESQVIVEYLADKYSRRLTEPCLPSTLEARTKAFLLGARTPPPTPKPTHHVRGAMYKEKMPLEERKGRAADLWKQLEVIEGLLDSDGPFAAGELSLADCALYPTYVFVVELAPISLGWEKPFDKLEKTKKWFAFCEAHEVLGVVGADVHALVKKILTAQAEGVAKQVADAEGMAEGLKALALCV
;
A
#
# COMPACT_ATOMS: atom_id res chain seq x y z
N MET A 1 26.38 -4.89 14.05
CA MET A 1 25.23 -3.96 14.21
C MET A 1 24.01 -4.63 13.64
N ALA A 2 22.80 -4.35 14.12
CA ALA A 2 21.57 -4.85 13.50
C ALA A 2 21.27 -4.05 12.21
N ASP A 3 20.47 -4.62 11.31
CA ASP A 3 19.92 -3.83 10.20
C ASP A 3 19.01 -2.73 10.77
N THR A 4 18.89 -1.61 10.06
CA THR A 4 18.02 -0.49 10.45
C THR A 4 17.00 -0.21 9.36
N LEU A 5 15.73 -0.45 9.64
CA LEU A 5 14.62 -0.09 8.76
C LEU A 5 14.19 1.35 9.05
N ILE A 6 14.20 2.18 8.02
CA ILE A 6 13.61 3.52 8.07
C ILE A 6 12.12 3.41 7.76
N TYR A 7 11.31 3.78 8.74
CA TYR A 7 9.91 3.42 8.82
C TYR A 7 9.03 4.59 9.25
N VAL A 8 7.88 4.68 8.57
CA VAL A 8 6.67 5.41 8.95
C VAL A 8 5.52 4.48 8.50
N PRO A 9 4.38 4.38 9.19
CA PRO A 9 3.30 3.43 8.86
C PRO A 9 2.53 3.74 7.55
N THR A 10 3.25 3.95 6.45
CA THR A 10 2.73 4.04 5.08
C THR A 10 2.54 2.64 4.50
N ASN A 11 1.78 2.49 3.40
CA ASN A 11 1.49 1.19 2.82
C ASN A 11 2.75 0.36 2.46
N ASN A 12 3.79 0.99 1.91
CA ASN A 12 5.00 0.28 1.50
C ASN A 12 5.86 -0.12 2.71
N CYS A 13 5.91 0.72 3.74
CA CYS A 13 6.57 0.37 5.00
C CYS A 13 5.84 -0.75 5.74
N ALA A 14 4.50 -0.68 5.75
CA ALA A 14 3.65 -1.69 6.36
C ALA A 14 3.87 -3.08 5.76
N ARG A 15 4.14 -3.19 4.45
CA ARG A 15 4.54 -4.47 3.83
C ARG A 15 5.73 -5.11 4.55
N VAL A 16 6.78 -4.34 4.82
CA VAL A 16 7.98 -4.84 5.50
C VAL A 16 7.65 -5.19 6.96
N MET A 17 6.89 -4.33 7.64
CA MET A 17 6.51 -4.55 9.04
C MET A 17 5.62 -5.79 9.23
N ILE A 18 4.65 -6.02 8.33
CA ILE A 18 3.83 -7.24 8.34
C ILE A 18 4.74 -8.47 8.23
N PHE A 19 5.66 -8.49 7.26
CA PHE A 19 6.60 -9.61 7.09
C PHE A 19 7.45 -9.86 8.35
N LEU A 20 8.00 -8.80 8.96
CA LEU A 20 8.78 -8.90 10.19
C LEU A 20 7.95 -9.51 11.33
N ARG A 21 6.73 -9.01 11.54
CA ARG A 21 5.84 -9.48 12.60
C ARG A 21 5.34 -10.91 12.41
N LEU A 22 4.99 -11.29 11.18
CA LEU A 22 4.61 -12.67 10.85
C LEU A 22 5.70 -13.70 11.19
N ASN A 23 6.96 -13.26 11.23
CA ASN A 23 8.12 -14.10 11.47
C ASN A 23 8.79 -13.86 12.85
N GLY A 24 8.22 -13.02 13.71
CA GLY A 24 8.82 -12.70 15.02
C GLY A 24 10.20 -12.03 14.92
N LEU A 25 10.45 -11.27 13.86
CA LEU A 25 11.74 -10.64 13.54
C LEU A 25 11.82 -9.16 13.95
N GLU A 26 10.82 -8.61 14.64
CA GLU A 26 10.77 -7.19 15.01
C GLU A 26 11.94 -6.76 15.90
N HIS A 27 12.48 -7.69 16.69
CA HIS A 27 13.63 -7.44 17.56
C HIS A 27 14.98 -7.56 16.84
N GLU A 28 15.01 -8.10 15.62
CA GLU A 28 16.23 -8.31 14.82
C GLU A 28 16.58 -7.08 13.97
N VAL A 29 15.60 -6.21 13.74
CA VAL A 29 15.74 -5.02 12.89
C VAL A 29 15.44 -3.78 13.72
N SER A 30 16.42 -2.88 13.81
CA SER A 30 16.22 -1.58 14.45
C SER A 30 15.29 -0.71 13.62
N ILE A 31 14.35 -0.01 14.26
CA ILE A 31 13.40 0.88 13.59
C ILE A 31 13.81 2.33 13.84
N LYS A 32 13.93 3.12 12.77
CA LYS A 32 14.17 4.56 12.84
C LYS A 32 13.20 5.34 11.97
N SER A 33 12.98 6.60 12.32
CA SER A 33 12.21 7.55 11.52
C SER A 33 13.11 8.23 10.48
N PRO A 34 12.60 8.66 9.31
CA PRO A 34 13.35 9.54 8.44
C PRO A 34 13.80 10.84 9.12
N PHE A 35 13.12 11.28 10.19
CA PHE A 35 13.53 12.47 10.97
C PHE A 35 14.83 12.27 11.76
N ASP A 36 15.20 11.04 12.08
CA ASP A 36 16.53 10.72 12.64
C ASP A 36 17.67 11.02 11.65
N TYR A 37 17.30 11.26 10.39
CA TYR A 37 18.18 11.60 9.27
C TYR A 37 17.79 12.94 8.63
N GLY A 38 17.12 13.82 9.39
CA GLY A 38 16.76 15.18 8.94
C GLY A 38 15.47 15.27 8.12
N GLY A 39 14.86 14.16 7.75
CA GLY A 39 13.64 14.10 6.93
C GLY A 39 13.91 13.77 5.46
N LEU A 40 12.85 13.40 4.73
CA LEU A 40 12.95 12.78 3.40
C LEU A 40 13.65 13.66 2.35
N ASP A 41 13.51 14.98 2.45
CA ASP A 41 14.02 15.91 1.44
C ASP A 41 15.49 16.31 1.64
N THR A 42 16.13 15.85 2.71
CA THR A 42 17.51 16.22 3.05
C THR A 42 18.55 15.37 2.33
N ASP A 43 19.75 15.93 2.13
CA ASP A 43 20.88 15.20 1.56
C ASP A 43 21.27 13.99 2.42
N ALA A 44 21.12 14.10 3.75
CA ALA A 44 21.36 13.01 4.69
C ALA A 44 20.45 11.80 4.43
N TYR A 45 19.15 12.01 4.19
CA TYR A 45 18.26 10.91 3.82
C TYR A 45 18.45 10.46 2.37
N ARG A 46 18.76 11.37 1.44
CA ARG A 46 19.03 11.01 0.03
C ARG A 46 20.27 10.13 -0.13
N ALA A 47 21.23 10.23 0.79
CA ALA A 47 22.37 9.30 0.86
C ALA A 47 21.94 7.86 1.21
N ILE A 48 20.78 7.68 1.86
CA ILE A 48 20.21 6.36 2.19
C ILE A 48 19.30 5.86 1.06
N ASN A 49 18.39 6.71 0.61
CA ASN A 49 17.52 6.42 -0.53
C ASN A 49 17.50 7.63 -1.48
N PRO A 50 18.21 7.56 -2.63
CA PRO A 50 18.28 8.66 -3.59
C PRO A 50 16.92 9.13 -4.13
N MET A 51 15.90 8.27 -4.08
CA MET A 51 14.54 8.60 -4.50
C MET A 51 13.77 9.43 -3.46
N ALA A 52 14.31 9.65 -2.26
CA ALA A 52 13.63 10.30 -1.13
C ALA A 52 12.28 9.63 -0.78
N LYS A 53 12.23 8.29 -0.86
CA LYS A 53 11.04 7.47 -0.57
C LYS A 53 11.26 6.54 0.61
N LEU A 54 10.16 6.02 1.12
CA LEU A 54 10.11 4.99 2.15
C LEU A 54 9.51 3.69 1.61
N PRO A 55 9.85 2.54 2.22
CA PRO A 55 10.89 2.33 3.22
C PRO A 55 12.30 2.38 2.62
N ALA A 56 13.30 2.38 3.50
CA ALA A 56 14.71 2.10 3.18
C ALA A 56 15.32 1.25 4.31
N LEU A 57 16.29 0.41 4.00
CA LEU A 57 17.01 -0.43 4.96
C LEU A 57 18.50 -0.08 4.90
N ILE A 58 19.12 0.17 6.04
CA ILE A 58 20.57 0.24 6.20
C ILE A 58 20.99 -1.12 6.76
N THR A 59 21.79 -1.88 6.02
CA THR A 59 22.24 -3.20 6.47
C THR A 59 23.27 -3.06 7.59
N SER A 60 23.48 -4.15 8.33
CA SER A 60 24.54 -4.28 9.33
C SER A 60 25.94 -3.99 8.79
N ALA A 61 26.15 -4.11 7.47
CA ALA A 61 27.41 -3.83 6.78
C ALA A 61 27.53 -2.36 6.32
N GLY A 62 26.46 -1.58 6.41
CA GLY A 62 26.41 -0.17 5.99
C GLY A 62 25.85 0.05 4.59
N ASP A 63 25.52 -1.01 3.85
CA ASP A 63 24.87 -0.91 2.54
C ASP A 63 23.41 -0.44 2.67
N THR A 64 22.87 0.14 1.62
CA THR A 64 21.49 0.63 1.57
C THR A 64 20.65 -0.18 0.60
N VAL A 65 19.49 -0.65 1.06
CA VAL A 65 18.48 -1.34 0.24
C VAL A 65 17.19 -0.52 0.25
N PHE A 66 16.60 -0.31 -0.92
CA PHE A 66 15.33 0.41 -1.09
C PHE A 66 14.38 -0.41 -1.97
N GLU A 67 13.12 0.05 -2.08
CA GLU A 67 11.97 -0.72 -2.56
C GLU A 67 11.49 -1.77 -1.54
N SER A 68 10.24 -1.64 -1.08
CA SER A 68 9.68 -2.52 -0.04
C SER A 68 9.69 -4.01 -0.41
N GLN A 69 9.54 -4.33 -1.70
CA GLN A 69 9.62 -5.71 -2.18
C GLN A 69 11.04 -6.28 -2.02
N VAL A 70 12.04 -5.53 -2.48
CA VAL A 70 13.46 -5.94 -2.41
C VAL A 70 13.92 -6.03 -0.96
N ILE A 71 13.47 -5.14 -0.09
CA ILE A 71 13.76 -5.20 1.34
C ILE A 71 13.20 -6.48 1.96
N VAL A 72 11.96 -6.87 1.64
CA VAL A 72 11.39 -8.11 2.16
C VAL A 72 12.12 -9.34 1.61
N GLU A 73 12.47 -9.36 0.33
CA GLU A 73 13.26 -10.45 -0.26
C GLU A 73 14.64 -10.57 0.40
N TYR A 74 15.33 -9.45 0.65
CA TYR A 74 16.59 -9.42 1.41
C TYR A 74 16.42 -10.01 2.82
N LEU A 75 15.37 -9.61 3.55
CA LEU A 75 15.11 -10.11 4.90
C LEU A 75 14.73 -11.59 4.89
N ALA A 76 13.95 -12.03 3.90
CA ALA A 76 13.59 -13.44 3.72
C ALA A 76 14.83 -14.31 3.50
N ASP A 77 15.76 -13.88 2.65
CA ASP A 77 17.01 -14.61 2.42
C ASP A 77 17.91 -14.61 3.67
N LYS A 78 18.11 -13.44 4.27
CA LYS A 78 18.95 -13.26 5.46
C LYS A 78 18.48 -14.09 6.64
N TYR A 79 17.17 -14.18 6.84
CA TYR A 79 16.55 -14.91 7.96
C TYR A 79 15.92 -16.24 7.53
N SER A 80 16.26 -16.78 6.35
CA SER A 80 15.63 -17.97 5.75
C SER A 80 15.48 -19.18 6.68
N ARG A 81 16.44 -19.41 7.58
CA ARG A 81 16.41 -20.53 8.55
C ARG A 81 15.52 -20.28 9.78
N ARG A 82 15.00 -19.06 9.94
CA ARG A 82 14.22 -18.60 11.08
C ARG A 82 12.79 -18.22 10.72
N LEU A 83 12.44 -18.22 9.42
CA LEU A 83 11.10 -17.88 8.97
C LEU A 83 10.11 -18.93 9.45
N THR A 84 9.07 -18.47 10.13
CA THR A 84 7.88 -19.28 10.48
C THR A 84 6.77 -19.12 9.45
N GLU A 85 6.74 -17.98 8.77
CA GLU A 85 5.78 -17.64 7.73
C GLU A 85 6.52 -16.98 6.56
N PRO A 86 7.03 -17.78 5.60
CA PRO A 86 7.85 -17.26 4.51
C PRO A 86 7.07 -16.36 3.55
N CYS A 87 5.73 -16.29 3.65
CA CYS A 87 4.87 -15.53 2.75
C CYS A 87 5.09 -15.93 1.28
N LEU A 88 5.43 -17.21 1.07
CA LEU A 88 5.72 -17.81 -0.22
C LEU A 88 4.84 -19.04 -0.39
N PRO A 89 3.80 -18.97 -1.24
CA PRO A 89 2.92 -20.10 -1.49
C PRO A 89 3.66 -21.36 -1.95
N SER A 90 3.09 -22.52 -1.64
CA SER A 90 3.73 -23.82 -1.84
C SER A 90 3.70 -24.27 -3.31
N THR A 91 2.65 -23.90 -4.06
CA THR A 91 2.45 -24.28 -5.47
C THR A 91 2.96 -23.21 -6.45
N LEU A 92 3.30 -23.62 -7.67
CA LEU A 92 3.72 -22.68 -8.72
C LEU A 92 2.59 -21.72 -9.08
N GLU A 93 1.36 -22.24 -9.13
CA GLU A 93 0.14 -21.52 -9.47
C GLU A 93 -0.15 -20.42 -8.44
N ALA A 94 -0.12 -20.76 -7.14
CA ALA A 94 -0.34 -19.79 -6.07
C ALA A 94 0.79 -18.75 -6.00
N ARG A 95 2.05 -19.15 -6.19
CA ARG A 95 3.17 -18.19 -6.30
C ARG A 95 2.99 -17.22 -7.46
N THR A 96 2.63 -17.73 -8.64
CA THR A 96 2.40 -16.91 -9.83
C THR A 96 1.27 -15.93 -9.59
N LYS A 97 0.15 -16.38 -9.00
CA LYS A 97 -0.98 -15.52 -8.62
C LYS A 97 -0.54 -14.44 -7.62
N ALA A 98 0.19 -14.82 -6.57
CA ALA A 98 0.71 -13.88 -5.57
C ALA A 98 1.63 -12.81 -6.20
N PHE A 99 2.53 -13.19 -7.12
CA PHE A 99 3.39 -12.24 -7.82
C PHE A 99 2.59 -11.29 -8.72
N LEU A 100 1.60 -11.80 -9.45
CA LEU A 100 0.70 -10.97 -10.27
C LEU A 100 -0.08 -9.95 -9.43
N LEU A 101 -0.60 -10.39 -8.28
CA LEU A 101 -1.31 -9.53 -7.33
C LEU A 101 -0.37 -8.49 -6.71
N GLY A 102 0.81 -8.90 -6.24
CA GLY A 102 1.82 -8.02 -5.65
C GLY A 102 2.32 -6.95 -6.62
N ALA A 103 2.54 -7.30 -7.89
CA ALA A 103 2.95 -6.38 -8.95
C ALA A 103 1.90 -5.30 -9.28
N ARG A 104 0.64 -5.48 -8.86
CA ARG A 104 -0.43 -4.48 -9.02
C ARG A 104 -0.49 -3.46 -7.90
N THR A 105 0.23 -3.67 -6.80
CA THR A 105 0.56 -2.58 -5.87
C THR A 105 1.65 -1.74 -6.55
N PRO A 106 1.34 -0.51 -6.98
CA PRO A 106 1.99 0.10 -8.14
C PRO A 106 3.52 0.15 -8.00
N PRO A 107 4.30 -0.44 -8.93
CA PRO A 107 5.72 -0.12 -9.06
C PRO A 107 5.89 1.32 -9.58
N PRO A 108 7.04 1.96 -9.31
CA PRO A 108 7.35 3.25 -9.90
C PRO A 108 7.51 3.09 -11.42
N THR A 109 6.45 3.38 -12.18
CA THR A 109 6.58 3.51 -13.63
C THR A 109 7.42 4.75 -13.96
N PRO A 110 8.21 4.74 -15.05
CA PRO A 110 9.02 5.89 -15.48
C PRO A 110 8.18 7.12 -15.88
N LYS A 111 6.87 6.98 -16.06
CA LYS A 111 5.95 8.12 -16.16
C LYS A 111 5.46 8.51 -14.76
N PRO A 112 5.60 9.78 -14.32
CA PRO A 112 5.06 10.30 -13.04
C PRO A 112 3.54 10.14 -12.86
N THR A 113 2.83 9.64 -13.87
CA THR A 113 1.39 9.65 -14.04
C THR A 113 0.65 8.44 -13.46
N HIS A 114 1.32 7.36 -13.03
CA HIS A 114 0.63 6.11 -12.63
C HIS A 114 0.55 5.84 -11.12
N HIS A 115 0.81 6.82 -10.27
CA HIS A 115 0.25 6.79 -8.91
C HIS A 115 -1.25 7.08 -8.99
N VAL A 116 -2.04 6.08 -9.44
CA VAL A 116 -3.51 6.17 -9.58
C VAL A 116 -4.18 6.60 -8.28
N ARG A 117 -3.61 6.18 -7.13
CA ARG A 117 -4.02 6.63 -5.79
C ARG A 117 -3.95 8.14 -5.58
N GLY A 118 -3.10 8.84 -6.32
CA GLY A 118 -3.00 10.29 -6.26
C GLY A 118 -4.31 11.00 -6.65
N ALA A 119 -5.21 10.33 -7.37
CA ALA A 119 -6.56 10.83 -7.62
C ALA A 119 -7.35 11.12 -6.34
N MET A 120 -7.02 10.46 -5.22
CA MET A 120 -7.74 10.61 -3.95
C MET A 120 -7.22 11.74 -3.06
N TYR A 121 -5.97 12.21 -3.24
CA TYR A 121 -5.35 13.15 -2.28
C TYR A 121 -4.40 14.18 -2.90
N LYS A 122 -4.04 14.10 -4.18
CA LYS A 122 -3.25 15.19 -4.80
C LYS A 122 -4.21 16.31 -5.19
N GLU A 123 -4.21 17.41 -4.45
CA GLU A 123 -5.08 18.57 -4.69
C GLU A 123 -4.82 19.22 -6.06
N LYS A 124 -3.53 19.40 -6.42
CA LYS A 124 -3.11 20.04 -7.68
C LYS A 124 -3.14 19.04 -8.85
N MET A 125 -4.32 18.61 -9.26
CA MET A 125 -4.52 17.72 -10.41
C MET A 125 -5.69 18.24 -11.26
N PRO A 126 -5.53 18.41 -12.59
CA PRO A 126 -6.64 18.76 -13.48
C PRO A 126 -7.79 17.75 -13.39
N LEU A 127 -9.04 18.21 -13.50
CA LEU A 127 -10.21 17.36 -13.29
C LEU A 127 -10.26 16.18 -14.28
N GLU A 128 -10.01 16.41 -15.56
CA GLU A 128 -10.00 15.34 -16.57
C GLU A 128 -8.92 14.29 -16.30
N GLU A 129 -7.75 14.72 -15.81
CA GLU A 129 -6.71 13.79 -15.37
C GLU A 129 -7.16 12.99 -14.15
N ARG A 130 -7.86 13.64 -13.20
CA ARG A 130 -8.40 12.98 -12.01
C ARG A 130 -9.44 11.94 -12.37
N LYS A 131 -10.38 12.25 -13.27
CA LYS A 131 -11.37 11.31 -13.79
C LYS A 131 -10.70 10.09 -14.42
N GLY A 132 -9.71 10.31 -15.30
CA GLY A 132 -8.95 9.22 -15.92
C GLY A 132 -8.23 8.33 -14.89
N ARG A 133 -7.57 8.93 -13.89
CA ARG A 133 -6.88 8.16 -12.83
C ARG A 133 -7.83 7.45 -11.88
N ALA A 134 -9.03 8.00 -11.62
CA ALA A 134 -10.06 7.34 -10.82
C ALA A 134 -10.64 6.13 -11.56
N ALA A 135 -10.92 6.27 -12.87
CA ALA A 135 -11.34 5.14 -13.70
C ALA A 135 -10.25 4.05 -13.79
N ASP A 136 -8.98 4.44 -13.95
CA ASP A 136 -7.86 3.49 -13.91
C ASP A 136 -7.73 2.80 -12.55
N LEU A 137 -7.96 3.52 -11.44
CA LEU A 137 -7.97 2.92 -10.10
C LEU A 137 -9.07 1.87 -9.98
N TRP A 138 -10.31 2.19 -10.41
CA TRP A 138 -11.42 1.24 -10.39
C TRP A 138 -11.12 0.00 -11.22
N LYS A 139 -10.64 0.19 -12.46
CA LYS A 139 -10.23 -0.92 -13.33
C LYS A 139 -9.18 -1.82 -12.68
N GLN A 140 -8.22 -1.27 -11.94
CA GLN A 140 -7.24 -2.08 -11.21
C GLN A 140 -7.90 -2.88 -10.08
N LEU A 141 -8.86 -2.30 -9.35
CA LEU A 141 -9.62 -3.00 -8.33
C LEU A 141 -10.41 -4.18 -8.94
N GLU A 142 -11.08 -4.00 -10.09
CA GLU A 142 -11.78 -5.07 -10.80
C GLU A 142 -10.84 -6.19 -11.26
N VAL A 143 -9.66 -5.83 -11.77
CA VAL A 143 -8.68 -6.85 -12.18
C VAL A 143 -8.15 -7.61 -10.97
N ILE A 144 -7.90 -6.94 -9.85
CA ILE A 144 -7.49 -7.62 -8.61
C ILE A 144 -8.61 -8.52 -8.10
N GLU A 145 -9.86 -8.06 -8.09
CA GLU A 145 -11.05 -8.86 -7.75
C GLU A 145 -11.15 -10.15 -8.58
N GLY A 146 -10.89 -10.05 -9.89
CA GLY A 146 -10.83 -11.22 -10.78
C GLY A 146 -9.71 -12.20 -10.44
N LEU A 147 -8.57 -11.70 -9.93
CA LEU A 147 -7.38 -12.49 -9.58
C LEU A 147 -7.43 -13.07 -8.16
N LEU A 148 -8.15 -12.43 -7.24
CA LEU A 148 -8.29 -12.90 -5.86
C LEU A 148 -8.85 -14.33 -5.83
N ASP A 149 -8.27 -15.11 -4.94
CA ASP A 149 -8.73 -16.46 -4.68
C ASP A 149 -10.19 -16.47 -4.20
N SER A 150 -11.01 -17.37 -4.75
CA SER A 150 -12.43 -17.44 -4.43
C SER A 150 -12.68 -18.03 -3.04
N ASP A 151 -11.80 -18.94 -2.61
CA ASP A 151 -12.01 -19.72 -1.41
C ASP A 151 -11.43 -18.99 -0.19
N GLY A 152 -10.38 -18.19 -0.43
CA GLY A 152 -9.73 -17.36 0.59
C GLY A 152 -9.05 -18.22 1.66
N PRO A 153 -8.70 -17.64 2.82
CA PRO A 153 -8.92 -16.26 3.21
C PRO A 153 -7.85 -15.29 2.66
N PHE A 154 -6.74 -15.79 2.13
CA PHE A 154 -5.64 -14.98 1.59
C PHE A 154 -5.79 -14.72 0.10
N ALA A 155 -5.14 -13.67 -0.39
CA ALA A 155 -5.32 -13.15 -1.75
C ALA A 155 -5.00 -14.18 -2.84
N ALA A 156 -4.02 -15.05 -2.58
CA ALA A 156 -3.61 -16.12 -3.48
C ALA A 156 -3.94 -17.53 -2.95
N GLY A 157 -4.87 -17.64 -2.00
CA GLY A 157 -5.24 -18.88 -1.31
C GLY A 157 -4.36 -19.16 -0.08
N GLU A 158 -3.04 -19.04 -0.24
CA GLU A 158 -2.07 -19.07 0.86
C GLU A 158 -1.57 -17.65 1.20
N LEU A 159 -1.19 -17.42 2.46
CA LEU A 159 -0.60 -16.15 2.89
C LEU A 159 0.64 -15.85 2.07
N SER A 160 0.72 -14.63 1.53
CA SER A 160 1.81 -14.25 0.65
C SER A 160 2.21 -12.79 0.78
N LEU A 161 3.31 -12.43 0.10
CA LEU A 161 3.68 -11.02 -0.05
C LEU A 161 2.61 -10.19 -0.79
N ALA A 162 1.68 -10.82 -1.51
CA ALA A 162 0.53 -10.12 -2.08
C ALA A 162 -0.35 -9.52 -1.00
N ASP A 163 -0.65 -10.26 0.06
CA ASP A 163 -1.45 -9.78 1.20
C ASP A 163 -0.73 -8.65 1.92
N CYS A 164 0.56 -8.83 2.21
CA CYS A 164 1.42 -7.84 2.84
C CYS A 164 1.49 -6.52 2.04
N ALA A 165 1.35 -6.60 0.72
CA ALA A 165 1.42 -5.46 -0.19
C ALA A 165 0.06 -4.78 -0.40
N LEU A 166 -0.97 -5.58 -0.71
CA LEU A 166 -2.28 -5.10 -1.10
C LEU A 166 -3.02 -4.51 0.10
N TYR A 167 -3.01 -5.19 1.26
CA TYR A 167 -3.86 -4.79 2.37
C TYR A 167 -3.56 -3.36 2.86
N PRO A 168 -2.31 -2.99 3.19
CA PRO A 168 -1.99 -1.61 3.55
C PRO A 168 -2.27 -0.59 2.45
N THR A 169 -2.28 -1.02 1.18
CA THR A 169 -2.62 -0.16 0.04
C THR A 169 -4.12 0.08 -0.04
N TYR A 170 -4.94 -0.94 0.29
CA TYR A 170 -6.39 -0.88 0.26
C TYR A 170 -6.96 -0.04 1.41
N VAL A 171 -6.24 0.05 2.54
CA VAL A 171 -6.52 1.03 3.61
C VAL A 171 -6.67 2.45 3.05
N PHE A 172 -5.82 2.87 2.10
CA PHE A 172 -5.94 4.20 1.48
C PHE A 172 -7.22 4.35 0.67
N VAL A 173 -7.70 3.28 0.03
CA VAL A 173 -8.94 3.31 -0.75
C VAL A 173 -10.13 3.47 0.18
N VAL A 174 -10.19 2.67 1.24
CA VAL A 174 -11.29 2.72 2.23
C VAL A 174 -11.33 4.05 2.96
N GLU A 175 -10.19 4.65 3.26
CA GLU A 175 -10.13 5.91 4.00
C GLU A 175 -10.33 7.15 3.13
N LEU A 176 -9.91 7.13 1.86
CA LEU A 176 -9.85 8.35 1.04
C LEU A 176 -10.88 8.38 -0.09
N ALA A 177 -11.24 7.24 -0.68
CA ALA A 177 -12.18 7.22 -1.79
C ALA A 177 -13.61 7.68 -1.41
N PRO A 178 -14.15 7.36 -0.22
CA PRO A 178 -15.43 7.91 0.22
C PRO A 178 -15.42 9.44 0.31
N ILE A 179 -14.31 10.02 0.75
CA ILE A 179 -14.16 11.48 0.92
C ILE A 179 -13.99 12.16 -0.44
N SER A 180 -13.06 11.67 -1.26
CA SER A 180 -12.57 12.39 -2.45
C SER A 180 -13.24 12.02 -3.77
N LEU A 181 -13.68 10.77 -3.92
CA LEU A 181 -14.23 10.22 -5.16
C LEU A 181 -15.72 9.89 -5.07
N GLY A 182 -16.32 10.04 -3.88
CA GLY A 182 -17.72 9.69 -3.64
C GLY A 182 -18.00 8.19 -3.60
N TRP A 183 -16.95 7.36 -3.51
CA TRP A 183 -17.09 5.91 -3.41
C TRP A 183 -17.39 5.52 -1.97
N GLU A 184 -18.61 5.75 -1.50
CA GLU A 184 -19.01 5.59 -0.09
C GLU A 184 -18.59 4.23 0.50
N LYS A 185 -18.74 3.16 -0.29
CA LYS A 185 -18.36 1.79 0.07
C LYS A 185 -17.60 1.15 -1.09
N PRO A 186 -16.29 1.40 -1.21
CA PRO A 186 -15.54 1.11 -2.43
C PRO A 186 -15.46 -0.38 -2.79
N PHE A 187 -15.72 -1.27 -1.83
CA PHE A 187 -15.66 -2.72 -2.04
C PHE A 187 -17.02 -3.41 -2.11
N ASP A 188 -18.16 -2.69 -2.02
CA ASP A 188 -19.49 -3.32 -2.02
C ASP A 188 -19.83 -4.05 -3.33
N LYS A 189 -19.20 -3.69 -4.46
CA LYS A 189 -19.34 -4.41 -5.74
C LYS A 189 -18.23 -5.44 -5.98
N LEU A 190 -17.28 -5.58 -5.06
CA LEU A 190 -16.08 -6.42 -5.18
C LEU A 190 -16.09 -7.45 -4.04
N GLU A 191 -16.93 -8.48 -4.19
CA GLU A 191 -17.25 -9.42 -3.11
C GLU A 191 -16.04 -10.12 -2.50
N LYS A 192 -15.09 -10.59 -3.34
CA LYS A 192 -13.88 -11.24 -2.84
C LYS A 192 -12.99 -10.25 -2.11
N THR A 193 -12.82 -9.06 -2.69
CA THR A 193 -12.06 -7.96 -2.08
C THR A 193 -12.64 -7.59 -0.72
N LYS A 194 -13.96 -7.45 -0.62
CA LYS A 194 -14.66 -7.11 0.62
C LYS A 194 -14.43 -8.18 1.70
N LYS A 195 -14.59 -9.46 1.34
CA LYS A 195 -14.34 -10.60 2.23
C LYS A 195 -12.87 -10.66 2.68
N TRP A 196 -11.94 -10.57 1.74
CA TRP A 196 -10.50 -10.60 1.99
C TRP A 196 -10.05 -9.42 2.87
N PHE A 197 -10.50 -8.20 2.56
CA PHE A 197 -10.16 -7.02 3.34
C PHE A 197 -10.67 -7.13 4.78
N ALA A 198 -11.92 -7.56 4.98
CA ALA A 198 -12.47 -7.79 6.33
C ALA A 198 -11.70 -8.88 7.10
N PHE A 199 -11.22 -9.91 6.41
CA PHE A 199 -10.34 -10.90 7.01
C PHE A 199 -8.99 -10.29 7.44
N CYS A 200 -8.35 -9.48 6.57
CA CYS A 200 -7.09 -8.81 6.91
C CYS A 200 -7.24 -7.86 8.11
N GLU A 201 -8.34 -7.11 8.19
CA GLU A 201 -8.67 -6.25 9.35
C GLU A 201 -8.75 -7.04 10.66
N ALA A 202 -9.29 -8.26 10.62
CA ALA A 202 -9.45 -9.11 11.80
C ALA A 202 -8.22 -9.97 12.12
N HIS A 203 -7.25 -10.05 11.21
CA HIS A 203 -6.07 -10.89 11.37
C HIS A 203 -5.09 -10.30 12.39
N GLU A 204 -4.55 -11.14 13.28
CA GLU A 204 -3.74 -10.72 14.43
C GLU A 204 -2.51 -9.87 14.09
N VAL A 205 -1.78 -10.20 13.01
CA VAL A 205 -0.67 -9.39 12.53
C VAL A 205 -1.10 -8.30 11.54
N LEU A 206 -1.82 -8.65 10.47
CA LEU A 206 -2.17 -7.71 9.41
C LEU A 206 -3.00 -6.56 9.99
N GLY A 207 -4.07 -6.84 10.73
CA GLY A 207 -4.96 -5.83 11.31
C GLY A 207 -4.25 -4.88 12.28
N VAL A 208 -3.30 -5.38 13.08
CA VAL A 208 -2.50 -4.52 13.98
C VAL A 208 -1.63 -3.53 13.19
N VAL A 209 -0.91 -3.99 12.17
CA VAL A 209 -0.12 -3.09 11.33
C VAL A 209 -1.03 -2.17 10.50
N GLY A 210 -2.17 -2.68 10.04
CA GLY A 210 -3.16 -1.92 9.30
C GLY A 210 -3.76 -0.78 10.11
N ALA A 211 -4.02 -0.97 11.41
CA ALA A 211 -4.50 0.08 12.30
C ALA A 211 -3.54 1.28 12.34
N ASP A 212 -2.23 1.05 12.35
CA ASP A 212 -1.23 2.12 12.28
C ASP A 212 -1.29 2.88 10.94
N VAL A 213 -1.55 2.15 9.84
CA VAL A 213 -1.72 2.74 8.50
C VAL A 213 -3.01 3.56 8.43
N HIS A 214 -4.12 3.05 8.95
CA HIS A 214 -5.40 3.77 9.06
C HIS A 214 -5.20 5.08 9.83
N ALA A 215 -4.55 5.02 10.99
CA ALA A 215 -4.27 6.18 11.82
C ALA A 215 -3.42 7.22 11.08
N LEU A 216 -2.38 6.79 10.36
CA LEU A 216 -1.53 7.68 9.58
C LEU A 216 -2.30 8.33 8.43
N VAL A 217 -3.03 7.55 7.63
CA VAL A 217 -3.77 8.03 6.46
C VAL A 217 -4.80 9.08 6.89
N LYS A 218 -5.59 8.82 7.93
CA LYS A 218 -6.52 9.81 8.51
C LYS A 218 -5.80 11.08 8.94
N LYS A 219 -4.67 10.92 9.62
CA LYS A 219 -3.92 12.06 10.16
C LYS A 219 -3.35 12.97 9.07
N ILE A 220 -2.84 12.40 7.98
CA ILE A 220 -2.02 13.17 7.02
C ILE A 220 -2.71 13.43 5.67
N LEU A 221 -3.72 12.64 5.28
CA LEU A 221 -4.33 12.71 3.95
C LEU A 221 -5.81 13.15 3.96
N THR A 222 -6.52 13.14 5.09
CA THR A 222 -7.94 13.53 5.13
C THR A 222 -8.17 14.95 4.62
N ALA A 223 -7.42 15.93 5.11
CA ALA A 223 -7.56 17.32 4.65
C ALA A 223 -7.31 17.47 3.13
N GLN A 224 -6.35 16.71 2.60
CA GLN A 224 -6.06 16.70 1.17
C GLN A 224 -7.18 16.05 0.35
N ALA A 225 -7.78 14.97 0.86
CA ALA A 225 -8.93 14.33 0.24
C ALA A 225 -10.18 15.23 0.25
N GLU A 226 -10.39 16.00 1.33
CA GLU A 226 -11.43 17.04 1.38
C GLU A 226 -11.17 18.17 0.36
N GLY A 227 -9.91 18.57 0.20
CA GLY A 227 -9.49 19.50 -0.84
C GLY A 227 -9.80 18.98 -2.26
N VAL A 228 -9.59 17.68 -2.50
CA VAL A 228 -10.02 17.03 -3.74
C VAL A 228 -11.54 17.08 -3.90
N ALA A 229 -12.30 16.73 -2.86
CA ALA A 229 -13.77 16.74 -2.90
C ALA A 229 -14.33 18.12 -3.27
N LYS A 230 -13.76 19.18 -2.66
CA LYS A 230 -14.11 20.56 -2.99
C LYS A 230 -13.79 20.92 -4.44
N GLN A 231 -12.62 20.53 -4.94
CA GLN A 231 -12.25 20.78 -6.34
C GLN A 231 -13.22 20.11 -7.32
N VAL A 232 -13.63 18.88 -7.06
CA VAL A 232 -14.62 18.14 -7.87
C VAL A 232 -15.97 18.86 -7.82
N ALA A 233 -16.37 19.32 -6.64
CA ALA A 233 -17.65 20.00 -6.43
C ALA A 233 -17.75 21.36 -7.14
N ASP A 234 -16.68 22.15 -7.11
CA ASP A 234 -16.62 23.49 -7.70
C ASP A 234 -16.67 23.45 -9.24
N ALA A 235 -16.30 22.33 -9.86
CA ALA A 235 -16.24 22.20 -11.31
C ALA A 235 -17.54 21.72 -11.97
N GLU A 236 -18.37 20.92 -11.28
CA GLU A 236 -19.54 20.27 -11.88
C GLU A 236 -20.83 20.41 -11.04
N GLY A 237 -20.82 21.19 -9.95
CA GLY A 237 -21.88 21.17 -8.96
C GLY A 237 -21.72 19.94 -8.06
N MET A 238 -21.63 20.16 -6.75
CA MET A 238 -21.19 19.17 -5.74
C MET A 238 -21.78 17.76 -5.88
N ALA A 239 -23.09 17.67 -6.16
CA ALA A 239 -23.79 16.40 -6.27
C ALA A 239 -23.59 15.70 -7.62
N GLU A 240 -23.34 16.43 -8.71
CA GLU A 240 -23.16 15.85 -10.05
C GLU A 240 -21.71 15.41 -10.27
N GLY A 241 -20.72 16.18 -9.81
CA GLY A 241 -19.30 15.83 -9.97
C GLY A 241 -18.88 14.59 -9.18
N LEU A 242 -19.33 14.45 -7.94
CA LEU A 242 -19.10 13.23 -7.16
C LEU A 242 -19.85 12.03 -7.74
N LYS A 243 -21.08 12.22 -8.26
CA LYS A 243 -21.78 11.17 -8.99
C LYS A 243 -21.04 10.75 -10.25
N ALA A 244 -20.45 11.67 -11.01
CA ALA A 244 -19.69 11.36 -12.21
C ALA A 244 -18.46 10.49 -11.91
N LEU A 245 -17.72 10.78 -10.83
CA LEU A 245 -16.62 9.93 -10.37
C LEU A 245 -17.09 8.60 -9.78
N ALA A 246 -18.25 8.56 -9.14
CA ALA A 246 -18.88 7.33 -8.66
C ALA A 246 -19.49 6.47 -9.79
N LEU A 247 -19.75 7.04 -10.98
CA LEU A 247 -20.21 6.31 -12.17
C LEU A 247 -19.05 5.69 -12.97
N CYS A 248 -17.80 6.00 -12.63
CA CYS A 248 -16.63 5.25 -13.14
C CYS A 248 -16.53 3.82 -12.56
N VAL A 249 -17.54 3.39 -11.80
CA VAL A 249 -17.61 2.22 -10.91
C VAL A 249 -18.91 1.47 -11.11
#